data_AF-A0A1X6N9Q1-F1
#
_entry.id   AF-A0A1X6N9Q1-F1
#
_cell.length_a   1.000
_cell.length_b   1.000
_cell.length_c   1.000
_cell.angle_alpha   90.00
_cell.angle_beta   90.00
_cell.angle_gamma   90.00
#
_symmetry.space_group_name_H-M   'P 1'
#
loop_
_entity.id
_entity.type
_entity.pdbx_description
1 polymer ?
#
loop_
_entity_poly.entity_id
_entity_poly.type
_entity_poly.pdbx_seq_one_letter_code
_entity_poly.pdbx_strand_id
1 'polypeptide(L)'
;MKSKRANKIVAGTGNLVDPVLRSPTATVHLTYDPNSPPPHPGPTHTRFVCISDTHSHVYPVPHGDVLLHSGDLCMRGQLKHLQTTVDWLKGLPHPAKILIAGNHDLCLDNDWREGGTLARVLGNGIRAQDVDAAQTLMRSEELRETGIRYLEYEPIQITTASGRTWNIYGSPATPRYSIGSFQYEYGQGAEVCSRIPPETEVLLTHTPPHGTLNATRRGKAAGCKELTARLESRELGRCRLHVFGHIHESHGAVIRRGNGDGTVDRVSVNAALAYGGQAVIVDLEN
;
A
#
# COMPACT_ATOMS: atom_id res chain seq x y z
N MET A 1 11.29 -5.67 -34.06
CA MET A 1 11.15 -6.67 -32.98
C MET A 1 9.78 -6.48 -32.33
N LYS A 2 8.88 -7.46 -32.41
CA LYS A 2 7.51 -7.36 -31.86
C LYS A 2 7.56 -7.47 -30.33
N SER A 3 7.09 -6.46 -29.60
CA SER A 3 7.00 -6.51 -28.13
C SER A 3 6.02 -7.61 -27.73
N LYS A 4 6.48 -8.61 -26.97
CA LYS A 4 5.61 -9.58 -26.32
C LYS A 4 4.72 -8.82 -25.33
N ARG A 5 3.43 -8.68 -25.63
CA ARG A 5 2.43 -8.23 -24.65
C ARG A 5 2.42 -9.25 -23.52
N ALA A 6 2.83 -8.84 -22.32
CA ALA A 6 2.60 -9.64 -21.12
C ALA A 6 1.08 -9.82 -20.94
N ASN A 7 0.63 -11.05 -20.71
CA ASN A 7 -0.77 -11.34 -20.40
C ASN A 7 -1.07 -10.77 -19.00
N LYS A 8 -1.83 -9.67 -18.95
CA LYS A 8 -2.35 -9.09 -17.71
C LYS A 8 -3.75 -9.64 -17.46
N ILE A 9 -4.01 -10.15 -16.27
CA ILE A 9 -5.38 -10.45 -15.80
C ILE A 9 -5.79 -9.27 -14.93
N VAL A 10 -6.89 -8.61 -15.29
CA VAL A 10 -7.39 -7.38 -14.65
C VAL A 10 -8.82 -7.59 -14.19
N ALA A 11 -9.14 -7.11 -12.99
CA ALA A 11 -10.51 -6.94 -12.53
C ALA A 11 -10.76 -5.47 -12.19
N GLY A 12 -11.88 -4.92 -12.66
CA GLY A 12 -12.32 -3.55 -12.41
C GLY A 12 -13.84 -3.46 -12.22
N THR A 13 -14.31 -2.42 -11.56
CA THR A 13 -15.73 -2.24 -11.19
C THR A 13 -16.57 -1.83 -12.40
N GLY A 14 -17.11 -2.83 -13.11
CA GLY A 14 -18.07 -2.62 -14.20
C GLY A 14 -18.41 -3.92 -14.93
N ASN A 15 -19.57 -4.50 -14.57
CA ASN A 15 -20.23 -5.69 -15.16
C ASN A 15 -19.45 -7.02 -15.15
N LEU A 16 -19.90 -7.94 -14.28
CA LEU A 16 -19.63 -9.40 -14.26
C LEU A 16 -18.17 -9.78 -14.42
N VAL A 17 -17.34 -9.35 -13.47
CA VAL A 17 -15.93 -9.75 -13.37
C VAL A 17 -15.81 -10.90 -12.39
N ASP A 18 -14.96 -11.89 -12.70
CA ASP A 18 -14.58 -12.94 -11.75
C ASP A 18 -14.13 -12.28 -10.43
N PRO A 19 -14.83 -12.50 -9.31
CA PRO A 19 -14.51 -11.87 -8.03
C PRO A 19 -13.15 -12.33 -7.49
N VAL A 20 -12.52 -13.32 -8.13
CA VAL A 20 -11.27 -13.91 -7.69
C VAL A 20 -10.27 -14.07 -8.83
N LEU A 21 -9.12 -13.40 -8.74
CA LEU A 21 -8.00 -13.59 -9.67
C LEU A 21 -7.11 -14.74 -9.20
N ARG A 22 -6.58 -15.54 -10.15
CA ARG A 22 -5.72 -16.70 -9.82
C ARG A 22 -4.48 -16.81 -10.67
N SER A 23 -3.46 -17.36 -10.04
CA SER A 23 -2.17 -17.78 -10.53
C SER A 23 -1.77 -19.07 -9.80
N PRO A 24 -0.83 -19.90 -10.32
CA PRO A 24 -0.30 -21.03 -9.58
C PRO A 24 0.19 -20.68 -8.17
N THR A 25 0.65 -19.45 -7.93
CA THR A 25 1.28 -19.03 -6.67
C THR A 25 0.49 -17.95 -5.92
N ALA A 26 -0.68 -17.54 -6.44
CA ALA A 26 -1.47 -16.47 -5.87
C ALA A 26 -2.99 -16.61 -6.13
N THR A 27 -3.79 -16.33 -5.11
CA THR A 27 -5.24 -16.13 -5.22
C THR A 27 -5.61 -14.77 -4.65
N VAL A 28 -6.44 -13.99 -5.36
CA VAL A 28 -6.81 -12.63 -4.96
C VAL A 28 -8.32 -12.50 -4.92
N HIS A 29 -8.90 -12.17 -3.77
CA HIS A 29 -10.34 -11.95 -3.61
C HIS A 29 -10.63 -10.45 -3.50
N LEU A 30 -11.37 -9.93 -4.48
CA LEU A 30 -11.76 -8.51 -4.54
C LEU A 30 -13.12 -8.24 -3.93
N THR A 31 -14.03 -9.22 -4.02
CA THR A 31 -15.39 -9.10 -3.51
C THR A 31 -15.78 -10.39 -2.79
N TYR A 32 -16.33 -10.25 -1.60
CA TYR A 32 -16.80 -11.36 -0.77
C TYR A 32 -17.79 -10.85 0.26
N ASP A 33 -18.60 -11.73 0.86
CA ASP A 33 -19.44 -11.36 2.01
C ASP A 33 -18.55 -11.03 3.21
N PRO A 34 -18.58 -9.80 3.76
CA PRO A 34 -17.80 -9.45 4.94
C PRO A 34 -18.09 -10.31 6.18
N ASN A 35 -19.30 -10.88 6.27
CA ASN A 35 -19.70 -11.76 7.38
C ASN A 35 -19.26 -13.22 7.17
N SER A 36 -18.84 -13.57 5.96
CA SER A 36 -18.39 -14.91 5.59
C SER A 36 -17.26 -14.82 4.56
N PRO A 37 -16.09 -14.25 4.93
CA PRO A 37 -14.96 -14.13 4.02
C PRO A 37 -14.44 -15.51 3.59
N PRO A 38 -13.72 -15.59 2.45
CA PRO A 38 -13.11 -16.83 1.99
C PRO A 38 -12.27 -17.49 3.09
N PRO A 39 -12.33 -18.82 3.26
CA PRO A 39 -11.54 -19.51 4.27
C PRO A 39 -10.04 -19.37 3.99
N HIS A 40 -9.20 -19.39 5.05
CA HIS A 40 -7.75 -19.37 4.89
C HIS A 40 -7.27 -20.62 4.13
N PRO A 41 -6.37 -20.52 3.14
CA PRO A 41 -5.86 -21.66 2.36
C PRO A 41 -4.93 -22.61 3.15
N GLY A 42 -4.87 -22.49 4.48
CA GLY A 42 -3.98 -23.27 5.33
C GLY A 42 -2.51 -22.76 5.38
N PRO A 43 -1.61 -23.51 6.03
CA PRO A 43 -0.27 -23.05 6.41
C PRO A 43 0.75 -23.03 5.28
N THR A 44 0.43 -23.52 4.08
CA THR A 44 1.30 -23.45 2.89
C THR A 44 1.28 -22.09 2.20
N HIS A 45 0.44 -21.18 2.68
CA HIS A 45 0.27 -19.83 2.15
C HIS A 45 0.37 -18.81 3.28
N THR A 46 0.64 -17.57 2.89
CA THR A 46 0.45 -16.38 3.72
C THR A 46 -0.72 -15.58 3.17
N ARG A 47 -1.70 -15.28 4.02
CA ARG A 47 -2.81 -14.37 3.70
C ARG A 47 -2.46 -12.93 4.04
N PHE A 48 -2.33 -12.10 3.02
CA PHE A 48 -2.26 -10.65 3.14
C PHE A 48 -3.65 -10.03 3.00
N VAL A 49 -3.96 -9.06 3.85
CA VAL A 49 -5.16 -8.23 3.76
C VAL A 49 -4.74 -6.80 3.44
N CYS A 50 -5.09 -6.33 2.26
CA CYS A 50 -4.60 -5.08 1.69
C CYS A 50 -5.68 -3.99 1.78
N ILE A 51 -5.34 -2.87 2.40
CA ILE A 51 -6.18 -1.67 2.53
C ILE A 51 -5.35 -0.40 2.28
N SER A 52 -6.01 0.72 2.01
CA SER A 52 -5.41 2.04 1.88
C SER A 52 -6.49 3.11 1.95
N ASP A 53 -6.08 4.38 2.08
CA ASP A 53 -6.95 5.54 1.92
C ASP A 53 -8.17 5.47 2.86
N THR A 54 -7.92 5.06 4.10
CA THR A 54 -8.98 4.91 5.11
C THR A 54 -9.48 6.26 5.59
N HIS A 55 -8.64 7.31 5.53
CA HIS A 55 -9.00 8.68 5.85
C HIS A 55 -9.76 8.80 7.19
N SER A 56 -9.25 8.16 8.24
CA SER A 56 -9.86 8.17 9.58
C SER A 56 -11.26 7.54 9.66
N HIS A 57 -11.63 6.71 8.68
CA HIS A 57 -12.79 5.83 8.74
C HIS A 57 -12.39 4.41 9.14
N VAL A 58 -13.35 3.68 9.70
CA VAL A 58 -13.22 2.26 10.03
C VAL A 58 -13.94 1.42 8.99
N TYR A 59 -13.38 0.25 8.69
CA TYR A 59 -13.90 -0.65 7.67
C TYR A 59 -14.00 -2.09 8.20
N PRO A 60 -14.93 -2.91 7.66
CA PRO A 60 -14.86 -4.36 7.84
C PRO A 60 -13.58 -4.88 7.20
N VAL A 61 -12.75 -5.56 7.98
CA VAL A 61 -11.49 -6.14 7.53
C VAL A 61 -11.48 -7.62 7.92
N PRO A 62 -11.40 -8.55 6.95
CA PRO A 62 -11.36 -9.98 7.24
C PRO A 62 -10.06 -10.34 7.97
N HIS A 63 -10.02 -11.53 8.57
CA HIS A 63 -8.79 -12.05 9.16
C HIS A 63 -7.74 -12.37 8.08
N GLY A 64 -6.48 -12.17 8.45
CA GLY A 64 -5.32 -12.61 7.70
C GLY A 64 -4.06 -12.65 8.56
N ASP A 65 -2.97 -13.16 8.00
CA ASP A 65 -1.68 -13.25 8.69
C ASP A 65 -1.00 -11.89 8.78
N VAL A 66 -1.15 -11.08 7.73
CA VAL A 66 -0.51 -9.77 7.60
C VAL A 66 -1.49 -8.75 7.03
N LEU A 67 -1.73 -7.66 7.76
CA LEU A 67 -2.44 -6.49 7.23
C LEU A 67 -1.43 -5.52 6.61
N LEU A 68 -1.74 -5.00 5.42
CA LEU A 68 -0.95 -3.97 4.74
C LEU A 68 -1.81 -2.73 4.52
N HIS A 69 -1.34 -1.56 4.98
CA HIS A 69 -1.99 -0.26 4.78
C HIS A 69 -1.09 0.68 3.97
N SER A 70 -1.45 0.99 2.73
CA SER A 70 -0.60 1.73 1.78
C SER A 70 -0.81 3.26 1.76
N GLY A 71 -0.97 3.87 2.93
CA GLY A 71 -1.02 5.32 3.09
C GLY A 71 -2.42 5.94 3.18
N ASP A 72 -2.44 7.25 3.40
CA ASP A 72 -3.63 8.07 3.64
C ASP A 72 -4.46 7.56 4.83
N LEU A 73 -3.76 7.43 5.97
CA LEU A 73 -4.34 7.08 7.27
C LEU A 73 -5.29 8.20 7.75
N CYS A 74 -4.95 9.45 7.46
CA CYS A 74 -5.64 10.63 7.96
C CYS A 74 -6.65 11.21 6.96
N MET A 75 -7.77 11.74 7.45
CA MET A 75 -8.67 12.55 6.62
C MET A 75 -8.07 13.92 6.26
N ARG A 76 -7.55 14.64 7.26
CA ARG A 76 -7.01 16.01 7.11
C ARG A 76 -5.63 16.19 7.72
N GLY A 77 -4.88 15.10 7.87
CA GLY A 77 -3.48 15.11 8.31
C GLY A 77 -3.17 15.63 9.71
N GLN A 78 -4.10 15.56 10.65
CA GLN A 78 -3.86 16.02 12.02
C GLN A 78 -3.70 14.81 12.94
N LEU A 79 -2.98 14.98 14.06
CA LEU A 79 -2.76 13.95 15.07
C LEU A 79 -4.04 13.21 15.48
N LYS A 80 -5.14 13.94 15.73
CA LYS A 80 -6.43 13.32 16.09
C LYS A 80 -6.98 12.36 15.04
N HIS A 81 -6.75 12.64 13.76
CA HIS A 81 -7.19 11.82 12.64
C HIS A 81 -6.36 10.55 12.54
N LEU A 82 -5.05 10.68 12.77
CA LEU A 82 -4.14 9.55 12.88
C LEU A 82 -4.53 8.65 14.05
N GLN A 83 -4.83 9.23 15.22
CA GLN A 83 -5.24 8.50 16.42
C GLN A 83 -6.47 7.62 16.14
N THR A 84 -7.50 8.17 15.50
CA THR A 84 -8.70 7.41 15.09
C THR A 84 -8.35 6.16 14.30
N THR A 85 -7.48 6.28 13.30
CA THR A 85 -7.08 5.15 12.45
C THR A 85 -6.22 4.16 13.23
N VAL A 86 -5.24 4.64 14.00
CA VAL A 86 -4.35 3.79 14.79
C VAL A 86 -5.11 3.00 15.84
N ASP A 87 -6.04 3.62 16.57
CA ASP A 87 -6.83 2.95 17.61
C ASP A 87 -7.71 1.84 17.02
N TRP A 88 -8.31 2.07 15.84
CA TRP A 88 -9.02 1.03 15.11
C TRP A 88 -8.10 -0.11 14.66
N LEU A 89 -6.93 0.20 14.09
CA LEU A 89 -5.96 -0.80 13.64
C LEU A 89 -5.41 -1.64 14.80
N LYS A 90 -5.20 -1.05 15.99
CA LYS A 90 -4.80 -1.79 17.21
C LYS A 90 -5.81 -2.90 17.55
N GLY A 91 -7.10 -2.64 17.35
CA GLY A 91 -8.18 -3.60 17.61
C GLY A 91 -8.30 -4.74 16.60
N LEU A 92 -7.61 -4.68 15.45
CA LEU A 92 -7.69 -5.74 14.44
C LEU A 92 -6.86 -6.98 14.86
N PRO A 93 -7.33 -8.20 14.55
CA PRO A 93 -6.74 -9.45 15.06
C PRO A 93 -5.46 -9.90 14.34
N HIS A 94 -4.98 -9.14 13.35
CA HIS A 94 -3.81 -9.50 12.54
C HIS A 94 -2.54 -9.50 13.41
N PRO A 95 -1.74 -10.58 13.41
CA PRO A 95 -0.48 -10.63 14.15
C PRO A 95 0.54 -9.56 13.71
N ALA A 96 0.59 -9.28 12.40
CA ALA A 96 1.45 -8.23 11.83
C ALA A 96 0.61 -7.24 11.02
N LYS A 97 0.87 -5.95 11.20
CA LYS A 97 0.21 -4.84 10.48
C LYS A 97 1.27 -3.86 10.01
N ILE A 98 1.49 -3.76 8.70
CA ILE A 98 2.52 -2.92 8.10
C ILE A 98 1.86 -1.70 7.46
N LEU A 99 2.27 -0.51 7.89
CA LEU A 99 1.68 0.75 7.49
C LEU A 99 2.75 1.64 6.85
N ILE A 100 2.37 2.39 5.82
CA ILE A 100 3.10 3.56 5.34
C ILE A 100 2.19 4.79 5.42
N ALA A 101 2.77 5.98 5.30
CA ALA A 101 2.02 7.22 5.14
C ALA A 101 1.62 7.45 3.67
N GLY A 102 0.72 8.41 3.45
CA GLY A 102 0.35 8.97 2.16
C GLY A 102 0.32 10.50 2.18
N ASN A 103 -0.16 11.12 1.11
CA ASN A 103 -0.11 12.57 0.98
C ASN A 103 -1.07 13.33 1.91
N HIS A 104 -2.05 12.66 2.51
CA HIS A 104 -2.94 13.23 3.52
C HIS A 104 -2.39 13.15 4.95
N ASP A 105 -1.28 12.46 5.19
CA ASP A 105 -0.75 12.21 6.54
C ASP A 105 0.18 13.33 7.04
N LEU A 106 -0.33 14.57 6.99
CA LEU A 106 0.47 15.79 7.20
C LEU A 106 1.25 15.81 8.53
N CYS A 107 0.66 15.29 9.61
CA CYS A 107 1.31 15.24 10.93
C CYS A 107 2.49 14.27 11.01
N LEU A 108 2.73 13.46 9.98
CA LEU A 108 3.91 12.59 9.89
C LEU A 108 5.05 13.24 9.11
N ASP A 109 4.82 14.38 8.46
CA ASP A 109 5.79 15.04 7.60
C ASP A 109 6.29 16.36 8.22
N ASN A 110 7.61 16.45 8.41
CA ASN A 110 8.25 17.61 9.04
C ASN A 110 8.10 18.91 8.23
N ASP A 111 7.83 18.84 6.92
CA ASP A 111 7.58 20.03 6.12
C ASP A 111 6.31 20.78 6.54
N TRP A 112 5.36 20.08 7.16
CA TRP A 112 4.11 20.65 7.67
C TRP A 112 4.18 21.16 9.12
N ARG A 113 5.27 20.84 9.83
CA ARG A 113 5.57 21.35 11.18
C ARG A 113 5.58 22.87 11.17
N GLU A 114 5.15 23.51 12.25
CA GLU A 114 5.36 24.94 12.46
C GLU A 114 6.83 25.34 12.21
N GLY A 115 7.05 26.27 11.28
CA GLY A 115 8.39 26.66 10.81
C GLY A 115 8.93 25.85 9.62
N GLY A 116 8.26 24.78 9.22
CA GLY A 116 8.57 23.96 8.04
C GLY A 116 8.19 24.63 6.71
N THR A 117 8.64 24.01 5.61
CA THR A 117 8.54 24.58 4.26
C THR A 117 7.10 24.67 3.74
N LEU A 118 6.21 23.79 4.18
CA LEU A 118 4.80 23.72 3.77
C LEU A 118 3.82 24.30 4.81
N ALA A 119 4.31 24.68 6.01
CA ALA A 119 3.49 25.13 7.14
C ALA A 119 2.55 26.31 6.84
N ARG A 120 2.86 27.12 5.82
CA ARG A 120 2.10 28.31 5.43
C ARG A 120 1.34 28.17 4.11
N VAL A 121 1.53 27.07 3.38
CA VAL A 121 1.03 26.94 2.01
C VAL A 121 -0.50 26.95 1.94
N LEU A 122 -1.19 26.38 2.94
CA LEU A 122 -2.66 26.40 3.03
C LEU A 122 -3.18 26.91 4.39
N GLY A 123 -2.36 27.61 5.17
CA GLY A 123 -2.74 28.07 6.53
C GLY A 123 -3.03 26.92 7.51
N ASN A 124 -2.54 25.73 7.19
CA ASN A 124 -2.80 24.45 7.84
C ASN A 124 -1.52 23.85 8.45
N GLY A 125 -0.51 24.67 8.74
CA GLY A 125 0.65 24.25 9.50
C GLY A 125 0.24 23.58 10.80
N ILE A 126 0.99 22.56 11.18
CA ILE A 126 0.71 21.72 12.33
C ILE A 126 1.62 22.16 13.46
N ARG A 127 1.06 22.33 14.66
CA ARG A 127 1.86 22.66 15.85
C ARG A 127 2.98 21.65 16.00
N ALA A 128 4.19 22.11 16.29
CA ALA A 128 5.36 21.25 16.41
C ALA A 128 5.12 20.05 17.35
N GLN A 129 4.47 20.29 18.49
CA GLN A 129 4.08 19.25 19.46
C GLN A 129 3.16 18.16 18.88
N ASP A 130 2.29 18.50 17.93
CA ASP A 130 1.34 17.54 17.36
C ASP A 130 2.04 16.66 16.31
N VAL A 131 3.02 17.21 15.58
CA VAL A 131 3.92 16.43 14.70
C VAL A 131 4.79 15.49 15.53
N ASP A 132 5.43 16.01 16.58
CA ASP A 132 6.29 15.23 17.47
C ASP A 132 5.51 14.06 18.12
N ALA A 133 4.29 14.33 18.58
CA ALA A 133 3.40 13.30 19.14
C ALA A 133 2.98 12.26 18.09
N ALA A 134 2.65 12.68 16.86
CA ALA A 134 2.27 11.76 15.78
C ALA A 134 3.42 10.82 15.38
N GLN A 135 4.61 11.37 15.17
CA GLN A 135 5.79 10.59 14.81
C GLN A 135 6.23 9.67 15.97
N THR A 136 6.14 10.15 17.21
CA THR A 136 6.42 9.34 18.41
C THR A 136 5.44 8.18 18.51
N LEU A 137 4.13 8.42 18.32
CA LEU A 137 3.11 7.37 18.32
C LEU A 137 3.45 6.29 17.30
N MET A 138 3.69 6.66 16.03
CA MET A 138 3.93 5.70 14.94
C MET A 138 5.19 4.87 15.11
N ARG A 139 6.15 5.32 15.93
CA ARG A 139 7.41 4.62 16.20
C ARG A 139 7.53 4.09 17.64
N SER A 140 6.48 4.22 18.45
CA SER A 140 6.47 3.79 19.86
C SER A 140 6.56 2.27 20.02
N GLU A 141 7.12 1.84 21.16
CA GLU A 141 7.15 0.43 21.54
C GLU A 141 5.75 -0.13 21.79
N GLU A 142 4.88 0.63 22.44
CA GLU A 142 3.47 0.28 22.67
C GLU A 142 2.76 -0.08 21.35
N LEU A 143 2.95 0.72 20.29
CA LEU A 143 2.36 0.44 18.98
C LEU A 143 2.98 -0.84 18.35
N ARG A 144 4.25 -1.11 18.61
CA ARG A 144 4.91 -2.32 18.13
C ARG A 144 4.40 -3.58 18.82
N GLU A 145 4.04 -3.51 20.10
CA GLU A 145 3.46 -4.62 20.86
C GLU A 145 2.08 -5.03 20.33
N THR A 146 1.34 -4.12 19.69
CA THR A 146 0.07 -4.44 19.00
C THR A 146 0.25 -5.04 17.60
N GLY A 147 1.49 -5.37 17.22
CA GLY A 147 1.85 -5.91 15.91
C GLY A 147 1.95 -4.86 14.79
N ILE A 148 1.83 -3.57 15.09
CA ILE A 148 1.89 -2.50 14.09
C ILE A 148 3.35 -2.11 13.84
N ARG A 149 3.71 -1.90 12.57
CA ARG A 149 5.00 -1.38 12.12
C ARG A 149 4.77 -0.30 11.07
N TYR A 150 5.28 0.90 11.34
CA TYR A 150 5.29 2.00 10.38
C TYR A 150 6.61 1.99 9.61
N LEU A 151 6.55 2.11 8.28
CA LEU A 151 7.71 2.19 7.40
C LEU A 151 7.74 3.53 6.67
N GLU A 152 8.91 4.16 6.64
CA GLU A 152 9.18 5.37 5.89
C GLU A 152 10.53 5.25 5.16
N TYR A 153 10.48 4.81 3.90
CA TYR A 153 11.66 4.51 3.07
C TYR A 153 12.56 3.38 3.61
N GLU A 154 11.98 2.45 4.36
CA GLU A 154 12.74 1.43 5.10
C GLU A 154 12.22 0.00 4.85
N PRO A 155 13.13 -1.00 4.87
CA PRO A 155 12.75 -2.40 4.83
C PRO A 155 12.41 -2.95 6.23
N ILE A 156 11.66 -4.04 6.25
CA ILE A 156 11.44 -4.87 7.43
C ILE A 156 11.33 -6.34 7.02
N GLN A 157 11.73 -7.24 7.91
CA GLN A 157 11.44 -8.66 7.82
C GLN A 157 10.37 -9.03 8.84
N ILE A 158 9.37 -9.80 8.40
CA ILE A 158 8.37 -10.39 9.29
C ILE A 158 8.32 -11.89 9.07
N THR A 159 8.18 -12.66 10.15
CA THR A 159 7.98 -14.10 10.09
C THR A 159 6.54 -14.42 10.50
N THR A 160 5.80 -15.09 9.62
CA THR A 160 4.41 -15.49 9.89
C THR A 160 4.38 -16.74 10.76
N ALA A 161 3.20 -17.10 11.26
CA ALA A 161 3.01 -18.30 12.09
C ALA A 161 3.36 -19.61 11.34
N SER A 162 3.35 -19.62 10.00
CA SER A 162 3.81 -20.76 9.20
C SER A 162 5.34 -20.91 9.15
N GLY A 163 6.09 -19.95 9.73
CA GLY A 163 7.55 -19.90 9.66
C GLY A 163 8.09 -19.20 8.41
N ARG A 164 7.24 -18.69 7.52
CA ARG A 164 7.68 -17.95 6.33
C ARG A 164 8.10 -16.52 6.69
N THR A 165 9.36 -16.17 6.38
CA THR A 165 9.89 -14.81 6.56
C THR A 165 9.78 -14.00 5.29
N TRP A 166 9.01 -12.91 5.26
CA TRP A 166 8.86 -12.02 4.11
C TRP A 166 9.73 -10.76 4.22
N ASN A 167 10.38 -10.38 3.12
CA ASN A 167 11.05 -9.08 2.98
C ASN A 167 10.05 -8.04 2.48
N ILE A 168 9.78 -7.02 3.30
CA ILE A 168 8.82 -5.96 3.01
C ILE A 168 9.55 -4.62 2.93
N TYR A 169 9.23 -3.80 1.94
CA TYR A 169 9.72 -2.42 1.84
C TYR A 169 8.55 -1.45 1.74
N GLY A 170 8.61 -0.33 2.46
CA GLY A 170 7.57 0.69 2.47
C GLY A 170 8.10 2.08 2.10
N SER A 171 7.41 2.78 1.21
CA SER A 171 7.71 4.17 0.85
C SER A 171 6.43 5.02 0.73
N PRO A 172 6.30 6.12 1.47
CA PRO A 172 5.14 7.01 1.35
C PRO A 172 5.23 7.94 0.12
N ALA A 173 6.33 7.90 -0.61
CA ALA A 173 6.65 8.87 -1.65
C ALA A 173 5.62 8.91 -2.78
N THR A 174 5.24 10.12 -3.19
CA THR A 174 4.35 10.35 -4.32
C THR A 174 4.90 11.44 -5.26
N PRO A 175 4.67 11.35 -6.58
CA PRO A 175 4.94 12.49 -7.44
C PRO A 175 4.05 13.68 -7.04
N ARG A 176 4.59 14.90 -7.08
CA ARG A 176 3.80 16.11 -6.82
C ARG A 176 2.73 16.30 -7.89
N TYR A 177 1.47 16.09 -7.52
CA TYR A 177 0.28 16.38 -8.35
C TYR A 177 -0.61 17.48 -7.76
N SER A 178 -0.54 17.68 -6.45
CA SER A 178 -1.29 18.65 -5.66
C SER A 178 -0.40 19.11 -4.50
N ILE A 179 -0.99 19.71 -3.46
CA ILE A 179 -0.29 20.01 -2.21
C ILE A 179 -0.59 18.88 -1.23
N GLY A 180 0.45 18.23 -0.71
CA GLY A 180 0.36 17.18 0.30
C GLY A 180 1.73 16.79 0.85
N SER A 181 1.77 15.78 1.71
CA SER A 181 3.00 15.23 2.28
C SER A 181 3.72 14.26 1.38
N PHE A 182 5.02 14.04 1.67
CA PHE A 182 5.84 13.01 1.04
C PHE A 182 5.88 13.11 -0.49
N GLN A 183 5.78 14.33 -1.03
CA GLN A 183 5.77 14.59 -2.46
C GLN A 183 7.19 14.90 -2.96
N TYR A 184 7.59 14.24 -4.05
CA TYR A 184 8.82 14.57 -4.77
C TYR A 184 8.54 15.28 -6.09
N GLU A 185 9.50 16.08 -6.54
CA GLU A 185 9.41 16.85 -7.77
C GLU A 185 9.60 15.99 -9.02
N TYR A 186 9.13 16.51 -10.15
CA TYR A 186 9.38 15.89 -11.45
C TYR A 186 10.89 15.69 -11.68
N GLY A 187 11.27 14.49 -12.10
CA GLY A 187 12.67 14.08 -12.31
C GLY A 187 13.33 13.39 -11.11
N GLN A 188 12.79 13.49 -9.90
CA GLN A 188 13.34 12.82 -8.70
C GLN A 188 12.87 11.37 -8.54
N GLY A 189 11.84 10.95 -9.29
CA GLY A 189 11.22 9.63 -9.14
C GLY A 189 12.18 8.45 -9.32
N ALA A 190 13.18 8.57 -10.20
CA ALA A 190 14.16 7.52 -10.41
C ALA A 190 15.05 7.29 -9.17
N GLU A 191 15.46 8.36 -8.49
CA GLU A 191 16.24 8.30 -7.25
C GLU A 191 15.39 7.73 -6.11
N VAL A 192 14.13 8.14 -6.01
CA VAL A 192 13.21 7.59 -4.99
C VAL A 192 13.01 6.09 -5.20
N CYS A 193 12.78 5.66 -6.44
CA CYS A 193 12.54 4.25 -6.76
C CYS A 193 13.80 3.38 -6.67
N SER A 194 15.01 3.95 -6.80
CA SER A 194 16.25 3.18 -6.66
C SER A 194 16.52 2.74 -5.23
N ARG A 195 15.89 3.38 -4.23
CA ARG A 195 15.98 3.00 -2.81
C ARG A 195 15.28 1.68 -2.49
N ILE A 196 14.39 1.19 -3.36
CA ILE A 196 13.67 -0.07 -3.16
C ILE A 196 14.66 -1.24 -3.30
N PRO A 197 14.93 -2.03 -2.25
CA PRO A 197 15.96 -3.06 -2.30
C PRO A 197 15.57 -4.25 -3.21
N PRO A 198 16.52 -4.87 -3.93
CA PRO A 198 16.28 -6.03 -4.81
C PRO A 198 15.62 -7.25 -4.11
N GLU A 199 15.88 -7.43 -2.82
CA GLU A 199 15.35 -8.54 -2.01
C GLU A 199 13.87 -8.38 -1.62
N THR A 200 13.25 -7.24 -1.95
CA THR A 200 11.85 -6.93 -1.65
C THR A 200 10.90 -7.97 -2.28
N GLU A 201 10.09 -8.62 -1.44
CA GLU A 201 9.05 -9.55 -1.86
C GLU A 201 7.65 -8.92 -1.80
N VAL A 202 7.44 -8.04 -0.82
CA VAL A 202 6.21 -7.24 -0.66
C VAL A 202 6.58 -5.76 -0.65
N LEU A 203 6.01 -4.98 -1.57
CA LEU A 203 6.24 -3.55 -1.70
C LEU A 203 4.99 -2.77 -1.31
N LEU A 204 5.13 -1.78 -0.44
CA LEU A 204 4.12 -0.77 -0.18
C LEU A 204 4.60 0.57 -0.75
N THR A 205 3.81 1.15 -1.64
CA THR A 205 3.96 2.56 -2.05
C THR A 205 2.64 3.26 -1.95
N HIS A 206 2.59 4.55 -1.66
CA HIS A 206 1.30 5.24 -1.71
C HIS A 206 0.83 5.47 -3.16
N THR A 207 1.75 5.94 -4.02
CA THR A 207 1.46 6.14 -5.46
C THR A 207 1.32 4.80 -6.21
N PRO A 208 0.38 4.68 -7.16
CA PRO A 208 0.36 3.55 -8.10
C PRO A 208 1.49 3.66 -9.14
N PRO A 209 1.91 2.53 -9.73
CA PRO A 209 2.76 2.54 -10.92
C PRO A 209 1.93 2.95 -12.15
N HIS A 210 2.58 3.62 -13.11
CA HIS A 210 1.93 4.01 -14.35
C HIS A 210 1.45 2.79 -15.15
N GLY A 211 0.16 2.81 -15.55
CA GLY A 211 -0.43 1.78 -16.40
C GLY A 211 -0.93 0.54 -15.65
N THR A 212 -1.05 0.64 -14.32
CA THR A 212 -1.61 -0.40 -13.45
C THR A 212 -2.51 0.26 -12.41
N LEU A 213 -3.83 0.08 -12.54
CA LEU A 213 -4.84 0.53 -11.57
C LEU A 213 -4.65 2.00 -11.13
N ASN A 214 -4.48 2.89 -12.11
CA ASN A 214 -4.08 4.28 -11.90
C ASN A 214 -4.92 5.29 -12.69
N ALA A 215 -6.11 4.89 -13.15
CA ALA A 215 -7.04 5.75 -13.86
C ALA A 215 -7.87 6.59 -12.86
N THR A 216 -7.72 7.90 -12.92
CA THR A 216 -8.55 8.86 -12.17
C THR A 216 -9.98 8.87 -12.69
N ARG A 217 -10.92 9.52 -11.98
CA ARG A 217 -12.31 9.73 -12.44
C ARG A 217 -12.43 10.34 -13.85
N ARG A 218 -11.44 11.12 -14.29
CA ARG A 218 -11.41 11.72 -15.64
C ARG A 218 -10.70 10.85 -16.68
N GLY A 219 -10.40 9.59 -16.36
CA GLY A 219 -9.69 8.65 -17.23
C GLY A 219 -8.21 8.95 -17.44
N LYS A 220 -7.64 9.93 -16.72
CA LYS A 220 -6.20 10.23 -16.80
C LYS A 220 -5.40 9.25 -15.95
N ALA A 221 -4.29 8.77 -16.48
CA ALA A 221 -3.32 7.95 -15.77
C ALA A 221 -2.49 8.81 -14.80
N ALA A 222 -2.59 8.56 -13.50
CA ALA A 222 -1.91 9.31 -12.43
C ALA A 222 -0.81 8.47 -11.73
N GLY A 223 -0.22 7.52 -12.44
CA GLY A 223 0.80 6.62 -11.87
C GLY A 223 2.21 7.05 -12.23
N CYS A 224 3.19 6.62 -11.43
CA CYS A 224 4.59 6.94 -11.62
C CYS A 224 5.24 6.01 -12.66
N LYS A 225 5.89 6.60 -13.68
CA LYS A 225 6.56 5.84 -14.76
C LYS A 225 7.86 5.21 -14.29
N GLU A 226 8.59 5.89 -13.43
CA GLU A 226 9.84 5.45 -12.83
C GLU A 226 9.59 4.24 -11.91
N LEU A 227 8.47 4.23 -11.18
CA LEU A 227 8.05 3.08 -10.39
C LEU A 227 7.71 1.87 -11.27
N THR A 228 7.03 2.08 -12.41
CA THR A 228 6.81 1.01 -13.40
C THR A 228 8.14 0.46 -13.92
N ALA A 229 9.07 1.33 -14.30
CA ALA A 229 10.39 0.90 -14.77
C ALA A 229 11.16 0.12 -13.69
N ARG A 230 11.10 0.57 -12.42
CA ARG A 230 11.72 -0.12 -11.29
C ARG A 230 11.11 -1.50 -11.06
N LEU A 231 9.79 -1.60 -11.07
CA LEU A 231 9.03 -2.85 -10.95
C LEU A 231 9.32 -3.82 -12.09
N GLU A 232 9.53 -3.33 -13.31
CA GLU A 232 9.83 -4.15 -14.49
C GLU A 232 11.32 -4.52 -14.61
N SER A 233 12.18 -3.95 -13.76
CA SER A 233 13.59 -4.32 -13.71
C SER A 233 13.79 -5.74 -13.17
N ARG A 234 14.86 -6.41 -13.61
CA ARG A 234 15.23 -7.76 -13.14
C ARG A 234 15.53 -7.78 -11.64
N GLU A 235 16.01 -6.67 -11.09
CA GLU A 235 16.34 -6.55 -9.67
C GLU A 235 15.13 -6.74 -8.76
N LEU A 236 13.94 -6.29 -9.19
CA LEU A 236 12.68 -6.55 -8.45
C LEU A 236 11.95 -7.82 -8.93
N GLY A 237 12.66 -8.75 -9.53
CA GLY A 237 12.11 -10.04 -9.98
C GLY A 237 11.51 -10.89 -8.86
N ARG A 238 11.85 -10.61 -7.59
CA ARG A 238 11.32 -11.28 -6.38
C ARG A 238 10.07 -10.63 -5.80
N CYS A 239 9.72 -9.41 -6.23
CA CYS A 239 8.55 -8.71 -5.72
C CYS A 239 7.26 -9.41 -6.21
N ARG A 240 6.58 -10.10 -5.30
CA ARG A 240 5.37 -10.90 -5.53
C ARG A 240 4.09 -10.13 -5.25
N LEU A 241 4.15 -9.14 -4.36
CA LEU A 241 3.01 -8.29 -4.02
C LEU A 241 3.42 -6.82 -4.00
N HIS A 242 2.67 -5.98 -4.70
CA HIS A 242 2.79 -4.54 -4.64
C HIS A 242 1.44 -3.94 -4.26
N VAL A 243 1.36 -3.34 -3.08
CA VAL A 243 0.15 -2.71 -2.55
C VAL A 243 0.31 -1.20 -2.57
N PHE A 244 -0.69 -0.51 -3.10
CA PHE A 244 -0.74 0.94 -3.22
C PHE A 244 -2.17 1.46 -3.10
N GLY A 245 -2.35 2.77 -3.17
CA GLY A 245 -3.64 3.41 -3.01
C GLY A 245 -3.71 4.69 -3.85
N HIS A 246 -4.12 5.79 -3.23
CA HIS A 246 -4.12 7.17 -3.75
C HIS A 246 -5.14 7.45 -4.85
N ILE A 247 -5.29 6.55 -5.82
CA ILE A 247 -6.24 6.70 -6.95
C ILE A 247 -7.47 5.86 -6.67
N HIS A 248 -8.41 6.42 -5.91
CA HIS A 248 -9.55 5.69 -5.35
C HIS A 248 -10.43 5.04 -6.41
N GLU A 249 -10.58 5.66 -7.58
CA GLU A 249 -11.43 5.17 -8.65
C GLU A 249 -10.88 3.92 -9.35
N SER A 250 -9.65 3.55 -9.04
CA SER A 250 -8.99 2.37 -9.59
C SER A 250 -8.77 1.26 -8.56
N HIS A 251 -9.54 1.22 -7.47
CA HIS A 251 -9.57 0.08 -6.56
C HIS A 251 -9.69 -1.24 -7.35
N GLY A 252 -8.86 -2.21 -7.00
CA GLY A 252 -8.83 -3.49 -7.69
C GLY A 252 -7.48 -4.20 -7.58
N ALA A 253 -7.33 -5.25 -8.38
CA ALA A 253 -6.10 -6.01 -8.46
C ALA A 253 -5.81 -6.46 -9.89
N VAL A 254 -4.52 -6.67 -10.16
CA VAL A 254 -4.06 -7.34 -11.38
C VAL A 254 -2.99 -8.36 -11.03
N ILE A 255 -2.93 -9.45 -11.80
CA ILE A 255 -1.81 -10.40 -11.76
C ILE A 255 -1.01 -10.27 -13.05
N ARG A 256 0.27 -9.91 -12.91
CA ARG A 256 1.25 -9.93 -14.00
C ARG A 256 2.03 -11.23 -13.90
N ARG A 257 2.00 -12.03 -14.98
CA ARG A 257 2.75 -13.29 -15.01
C ARG A 257 4.25 -13.06 -15.10
N GLY A 258 5.00 -13.91 -14.42
CA GLY A 258 6.43 -14.05 -14.63
C GLY A 258 6.71 -14.48 -16.08
N ASN A 259 7.84 -14.02 -16.63
CA ASN A 259 8.22 -14.30 -18.01
C ASN A 259 9.18 -15.49 -18.16
N GLY A 260 9.41 -16.27 -17.10
CA GLY A 260 10.33 -17.41 -17.09
C GLY A 260 11.81 -17.01 -17.10
N ASP A 261 12.13 -15.73 -16.90
CA ASP A 261 13.48 -15.15 -16.84
C ASP A 261 13.94 -14.88 -15.39
N GLY A 262 13.38 -15.62 -14.42
CA GLY A 262 13.59 -15.39 -12.99
C GLY A 262 12.60 -14.40 -12.36
N THR A 263 11.71 -13.78 -13.15
CA THR A 263 10.58 -13.00 -12.62
C THR A 263 9.44 -13.89 -12.17
N VAL A 264 8.94 -13.63 -10.96
CA VAL A 264 7.76 -14.31 -10.38
C VAL A 264 6.45 -13.65 -10.82
N ASP A 265 5.34 -14.35 -10.64
CA ASP A 265 4.01 -13.73 -10.72
C ASP A 265 3.92 -12.62 -9.68
N ARG A 266 3.50 -11.42 -10.12
CA ARG A 266 3.30 -10.27 -9.24
C ARG A 266 1.83 -9.88 -9.20
N VAL A 267 1.29 -9.85 -7.99
CA VAL A 267 0.00 -9.25 -7.68
C VAL A 267 0.23 -7.76 -7.41
N SER A 268 -0.51 -6.90 -8.11
CA SER A 268 -0.56 -5.46 -7.84
C SER A 268 -1.96 -5.09 -7.40
N VAL A 269 -2.07 -4.43 -6.25
CA VAL A 269 -3.34 -4.10 -5.60
C VAL A 269 -3.42 -2.60 -5.39
N ASN A 270 -4.43 -1.96 -5.98
CA ASN A 270 -4.89 -0.67 -5.52
C ASN A 270 -5.93 -0.92 -4.43
N ALA A 271 -5.52 -0.67 -3.19
CA ALA A 271 -6.26 -1.02 -1.99
C ALA A 271 -7.08 0.15 -1.42
N ALA A 272 -7.25 1.24 -2.17
CA ALA A 272 -8.00 2.41 -1.74
C ALA A 272 -9.46 2.07 -1.40
N LEU A 273 -9.85 2.25 -0.14
CA LEU A 273 -11.22 1.93 0.32
C LEU A 273 -12.19 3.09 0.16
N ALA A 274 -11.67 4.32 0.08
CA ALA A 274 -12.45 5.51 -0.20
C ALA A 274 -13.32 5.29 -1.45
N TYR A 275 -14.63 5.57 -1.32
CA TYR A 275 -15.68 5.31 -2.33
C TYR A 275 -16.18 3.87 -2.49
N GLY A 276 -16.15 3.07 -1.43
CA GLY A 276 -16.91 1.81 -1.35
C GLY A 276 -16.12 0.58 -1.79
N GLY A 277 -14.80 0.67 -1.81
CA GLY A 277 -13.91 -0.48 -1.96
C GLY A 277 -13.98 -1.40 -0.73
N GLN A 278 -13.73 -2.69 -0.95
CA GLN A 278 -13.57 -3.69 0.11
C GLN A 278 -12.08 -4.01 0.30
N ALA A 279 -11.67 -4.41 1.50
CA ALA A 279 -10.31 -4.91 1.73
C ALA A 279 -9.99 -6.06 0.75
N VAL A 280 -8.81 -6.03 0.13
CA VAL A 280 -8.43 -7.05 -0.85
C VAL A 280 -7.67 -8.17 -0.14
N ILE A 281 -8.14 -9.40 -0.25
CA ILE A 281 -7.44 -10.57 0.29
C ILE A 281 -6.50 -11.11 -0.78
N VAL A 282 -5.23 -11.29 -0.45
CA VAL A 282 -4.21 -11.89 -1.31
C VAL A 282 -3.58 -13.06 -0.59
N ASP A 283 -3.83 -14.26 -1.09
CA ASP A 283 -3.19 -15.49 -0.62
C ASP A 283 -1.98 -15.77 -1.51
N LEU A 284 -0.77 -15.73 -0.94
CA LEU A 284 0.47 -16.09 -1.63
C LEU A 284 1.02 -17.41 -1.09
N GLU A 285 1.44 -18.29 -1.97
CA GLU A 285 2.18 -19.51 -1.58
C GLU A 285 3.49 -19.16 -0.85
N ASN A 286 3.86 -19.88 0.21
CA ASN A 286 5.07 -19.59 1.00
C ASN A 286 6.37 -19.84 0.23
#